data_AF-A0A6I7LWU1-F1
#
_entry.id   AF-A0A6I7LWU1-F1
#
_cell.length_a   1.000
_cell.length_b   1.000
_cell.length_c   1.000
_cell.angle_alpha   90.00
_cell.angle_beta   90.00
_cell.angle_gamma   90.00
#
_symmetry.space_group_name_H-M   'P 1'
#
loop_
_entity.id
_entity.type
_entity.pdbx_description
1 polymer ?
#
loop_
_entity_poly.entity_id
_entity_poly.type
_entity_poly.pdbx_seq_one_letter_code
_entity_poly.pdbx_strand_id
1 'polypeptide(L)'
;MKQEDCLEISTIVDGHWSIPREINFGLECGVGDATFWPDGSRVYFTSFHPPYPNAPEKERIWYAERDGNSWSAPRLIDDAVLAHPTHWTFSFADNKNLYFTSEMPGVRGEQDIYMARFDGEKYLEPVDVGPAINSDGMDLAPFVARDESYLIFTRVGTETSKADLYISFKDSLGHWTEAGSMEDNINSEANDLCASVSPDGKYLFFISQKNGLMNRIYWMDASIIDSVRQHLKM
;
A
#
# COMPACT_ATOMS: atom_id res chain seq x y z
N MET A 1 4.92 20.42 17.24
CA MET A 1 4.63 19.08 16.72
C MET A 1 5.81 18.22 17.08
N LYS A 2 5.59 17.14 17.83
CA LYS A 2 6.66 16.21 18.20
C LYS A 2 7.06 15.44 16.94
N GLN A 3 8.35 15.21 16.81
CA GLN A 3 9.00 14.40 15.78
C GLN A 3 8.41 12.98 15.86
N GLU A 4 7.43 12.62 15.02
CA GLU A 4 6.75 11.32 15.20
C GLU A 4 6.89 10.32 14.05
N ASP A 5 7.26 10.70 12.82
CA ASP A 5 7.60 9.69 11.79
C ASP A 5 8.77 10.15 10.90
N CYS A 6 9.91 9.46 11.02
CA CYS A 6 11.04 9.63 10.12
C CYS A 6 11.43 8.22 9.62
N LEU A 7 11.73 8.09 8.33
CA LEU A 7 12.21 6.82 7.77
C LEU A 7 13.62 6.53 8.27
N GLU A 8 13.90 5.26 8.53
CA GLU A 8 15.24 4.77 8.87
C GLU A 8 15.72 3.79 7.81
N ILE A 9 17.03 3.75 7.60
CA ILE A 9 17.68 2.79 6.71
C ILE A 9 18.71 1.96 7.48
N SER A 10 18.66 0.65 7.24
CA SER A 10 19.71 -0.29 7.62
C SER A 10 20.21 -1.01 6.36
N THR A 11 21.49 -1.37 6.36
CA THR A 11 22.15 -2.06 5.25
C THR A 11 22.83 -3.32 5.75
N ILE A 12 22.90 -4.34 4.89
CA ILE A 12 23.67 -5.54 5.20
C ILE A 12 25.14 -5.29 4.85
N VAL A 13 26.01 -5.40 5.84
CA VAL A 13 27.47 -5.34 5.71
C VAL A 13 28.05 -6.63 6.26
N ASP A 14 28.78 -7.37 5.44
CA ASP A 14 29.38 -8.68 5.79
C ASP A 14 28.37 -9.67 6.42
N GLY A 15 27.13 -9.68 5.91
CA GLY A 15 26.06 -10.58 6.37
C GLY A 15 25.32 -10.12 7.63
N HIS A 16 25.64 -8.94 8.18
CA HIS A 16 24.98 -8.38 9.35
C HIS A 16 24.28 -7.06 9.02
N TRP A 17 23.09 -6.86 9.60
CA TRP A 17 22.40 -5.57 9.53
C TRP A 17 23.18 -4.52 10.32
N SER A 18 23.36 -3.34 9.73
CA SER A 18 23.87 -2.17 10.43
C SER A 18 22.84 -1.66 11.43
N ILE A 19 23.30 -0.86 12.41
CA ILE A 19 22.37 -0.08 13.25
C ILE A 19 21.54 0.82 12.32
N PRO A 20 20.20 0.82 12.44
CA PRO A 20 19.35 1.74 11.69
C PRO A 20 19.77 3.18 11.92
N ARG A 21 19.71 3.99 10.86
CA ARG A 21 19.94 5.42 10.94
C ARG A 21 18.83 6.15 10.20
N GLU A 22 18.44 7.31 10.71
CA GLU A 22 17.50 8.19 10.03
C GLU A 22 18.00 8.47 8.61
N ILE A 23 17.08 8.39 7.65
CA ILE A 23 17.28 8.85 6.29
C ILE A 23 16.55 10.18 6.12
N ASN A 24 17.34 11.25 5.97
CA ASN A 24 16.79 12.56 5.70
C ASN A 24 16.85 12.82 4.19
N PHE A 25 15.69 12.82 3.54
CA PHE A 25 15.57 13.15 2.11
C PHE A 25 15.65 14.66 1.84
N GLY A 26 15.82 15.50 2.86
CA GLY A 26 15.73 16.96 2.76
C GLY A 26 14.33 17.51 3.10
N LEU A 27 13.44 16.69 3.68
CA LEU A 27 12.13 17.11 4.19
C LEU A 27 12.16 17.24 5.71
N GLU A 28 11.41 18.20 6.26
CA GLU A 28 11.09 18.21 7.70
C GLU A 28 10.26 16.94 8.03
N CYS A 29 10.56 16.25 9.14
CA CYS A 29 9.95 14.94 9.48
C CYS A 29 8.40 14.95 9.46
N GLY A 30 7.82 13.77 9.23
CA GLY A 30 6.42 13.58 8.81
C GLY A 30 6.36 12.72 7.55
N VAL A 31 7.15 11.64 7.53
CA VAL A 31 7.27 10.71 6.40
C VAL A 31 6.74 9.36 6.83
N GLY A 32 5.73 8.86 6.12
CA GLY A 32 5.00 7.63 6.44
C GLY A 32 5.38 6.45 5.54
N ASP A 33 4.39 5.65 5.18
CA ASP A 33 4.51 4.39 4.45
C ASP A 33 5.45 4.50 3.25
N ALA A 34 6.45 3.63 3.21
CA ALA A 34 7.45 3.61 2.17
C ALA A 34 7.50 2.26 1.45
N THR A 35 7.72 2.31 0.14
CA THR A 35 7.95 1.12 -0.68
C THR A 35 8.98 1.41 -1.76
N PHE A 36 9.70 0.37 -2.17
CA PHE A 36 10.63 0.50 -3.27
C PHE A 36 9.89 0.42 -4.60
N TRP A 37 10.38 1.20 -5.55
CA TRP A 37 10.09 0.96 -6.96
C TRP A 37 10.54 -0.47 -7.35
N PRO A 38 9.87 -1.15 -8.30
CA PRO A 38 10.12 -2.57 -8.56
C PRO A 38 11.59 -2.94 -8.84
N ASP A 39 12.38 -2.04 -9.43
CA ASP A 39 13.81 -2.26 -9.70
C ASP A 39 14.76 -1.77 -8.58
N GLY A 40 14.22 -1.21 -7.50
CA GLY A 40 14.96 -0.71 -6.34
C GLY A 40 15.71 0.62 -6.55
N SER A 41 15.59 1.24 -7.73
CA SER A 41 16.24 2.52 -8.05
C SER A 41 15.59 3.72 -7.36
N ARG A 42 14.34 3.58 -6.88
CA ARG A 42 13.63 4.65 -6.17
C ARG A 42 12.98 4.10 -4.89
N VAL A 43 12.86 4.96 -3.89
CA VAL A 43 11.98 4.76 -2.74
C VAL A 43 10.86 5.77 -2.84
N TYR A 44 9.63 5.30 -2.79
CA TYR A 44 8.43 6.12 -2.69
C TYR A 44 7.95 6.12 -1.25
N PHE A 45 7.39 7.23 -0.80
CA PHE A 45 6.87 7.37 0.56
C PHE A 45 5.76 8.42 0.66
N THR A 46 4.87 8.30 1.65
CA THR A 46 3.91 9.38 1.94
C THR A 46 4.53 10.48 2.81
N SER A 47 4.08 11.73 2.64
CA SER A 47 4.42 12.83 3.54
C SER A 47 3.41 13.97 3.46
N PHE A 48 3.19 14.64 4.59
CA PHE A 48 2.45 15.90 4.69
C PHE A 48 3.29 17.13 4.32
N HIS A 49 4.57 16.96 3.95
CA HIS A 49 5.45 18.06 3.59
C HIS A 49 4.80 18.95 2.51
N PRO A 50 4.71 20.28 2.73
CA PRO A 50 4.10 21.18 1.77
C PRO A 50 5.02 21.37 0.56
N PRO A 51 4.53 21.15 -0.68
CA PRO A 51 5.37 21.28 -1.87
C PRO A 51 5.75 22.73 -2.21
N TYR A 52 5.10 23.71 -1.58
CA TYR A 52 5.41 25.14 -1.66
C TYR A 52 4.87 25.87 -0.42
N PRO A 53 5.35 27.08 -0.11
CA PRO A 53 4.87 27.85 1.04
C PRO A 53 3.34 28.06 1.02
N ASN A 54 2.68 27.78 2.14
CA ASN A 54 1.21 27.85 2.31
C ASN A 54 0.41 26.89 1.42
N ALA A 55 1.02 25.81 0.91
CA ALA A 55 0.25 24.73 0.29
C ALA A 55 -0.78 24.16 1.29
N PRO A 56 -1.97 23.73 0.82
CA PRO A 56 -2.91 23.03 1.67
C PRO A 56 -2.27 21.80 2.32
N GLU A 57 -2.59 21.58 3.60
CA GLU A 57 -2.21 20.38 4.34
C GLU A 57 -2.89 19.17 3.68
N LYS A 58 -2.07 18.29 3.13
CA LYS A 58 -2.50 17.14 2.32
C LYS A 58 -1.36 16.12 2.32
N GLU A 59 -1.67 14.86 2.58
CA GLU A 59 -0.73 13.76 2.39
C GLU A 59 -0.46 13.56 0.89
N ARG A 60 0.81 13.41 0.53
CA ARG A 60 1.26 13.26 -0.87
C ARG A 60 2.24 12.11 -0.96
N ILE A 61 2.27 11.45 -2.12
CA ILE A 61 3.34 10.52 -2.45
C ILE A 61 4.53 11.30 -3.00
N TRP A 62 5.69 11.08 -2.38
CA TRP A 62 6.99 11.56 -2.80
C TRP A 62 7.87 10.38 -3.17
N TYR A 63 8.95 10.64 -3.91
CA TYR A 63 10.00 9.66 -4.14
C TYR A 63 11.38 10.28 -4.15
N ALA A 64 12.38 9.46 -3.83
CA ALA A 64 13.79 9.79 -4.01
C ALA A 64 14.47 8.70 -4.85
N GLU A 65 15.42 9.12 -5.69
CA GLU A 65 16.20 8.22 -6.54
C GLU A 65 17.50 7.82 -5.84
N ARG A 66 17.92 6.57 -6.01
CA ARG A 66 19.17 6.06 -5.46
C ARG A 66 20.34 6.69 -6.21
N ASP A 67 21.27 7.29 -5.47
CA ASP A 67 22.52 7.87 -5.97
C ASP A 67 23.70 7.24 -5.23
N GLY A 68 24.22 6.13 -5.75
CA GLY A 68 25.23 5.31 -5.09
C GLY A 68 24.76 4.80 -3.72
N ASN A 69 25.43 5.28 -2.66
CA ASN A 69 25.10 4.97 -1.26
C ASN A 69 24.21 6.04 -0.59
N SER A 70 23.74 7.01 -1.37
CA SER A 70 22.86 8.10 -0.95
C SER A 70 21.56 8.11 -1.77
N TRP A 71 20.71 9.09 -1.48
CA TRP A 71 19.44 9.32 -2.15
C TRP A 71 19.36 10.76 -2.63
N SER A 72 18.68 11.00 -3.74
CA SER A 72 18.44 12.34 -4.26
C SER A 72 17.56 13.16 -3.30
N ALA A 73 17.48 14.47 -3.56
CA ALA A 73 16.38 15.28 -3.05
C ALA A 73 15.03 14.68 -3.51
N PRO A 74 13.96 14.84 -2.73
CA PRO A 74 12.70 14.17 -2.97
C PRO A 74 11.92 14.93 -4.05
N ARG A 75 11.16 14.19 -4.84
CA ARG A 75 10.29 14.70 -5.89
C ARG A 75 8.88 14.24 -5.63
N LEU A 76 7.90 15.06 -6.02
CA LEU A 76 6.50 14.63 -6.01
C LEU A 76 6.29 13.55 -7.07
N ILE A 77 5.34 12.65 -6.81
CA ILE A 77 4.80 11.78 -7.84
C ILE A 77 4.15 12.61 -8.98
N ASP A 78 3.94 11.97 -10.13
CA ASP A 78 3.35 12.60 -11.30
C ASP A 78 2.00 13.28 -11.02
N ASP A 79 1.75 14.40 -11.71
CA ASP A 79 0.57 15.27 -11.50
C ASP A 79 -0.76 14.53 -11.53
N ALA A 80 -0.89 13.50 -12.37
CA ALA A 80 -2.09 12.69 -12.50
C ALA A 80 -2.47 11.98 -11.19
N VAL A 81 -1.49 11.50 -10.43
CA VAL A 81 -1.73 10.90 -9.10
C VAL A 81 -1.82 11.98 -8.04
N LEU A 82 -0.93 12.99 -8.11
CA LEU A 82 -0.85 14.09 -7.14
C LEU A 82 -2.14 14.91 -7.01
N ALA A 83 -2.92 15.00 -8.08
CA ALA A 83 -4.20 15.71 -8.09
C ALA A 83 -5.19 15.16 -7.06
N HIS A 84 -5.07 13.88 -6.68
CA HIS A 84 -6.05 13.18 -5.86
C HIS A 84 -5.59 13.03 -4.41
N PRO A 85 -6.51 13.04 -3.43
CA PRO A 85 -6.15 12.73 -2.04
C PRO A 85 -5.69 11.28 -1.94
N THR A 86 -4.54 11.03 -1.33
CA THR A 86 -4.06 9.67 -1.09
C THR A 86 -4.05 9.42 0.41
N HIS A 87 -4.54 8.25 0.81
CA HIS A 87 -4.45 7.76 2.19
C HIS A 87 -4.69 6.25 2.21
N TRP A 88 -3.95 5.38 2.91
CA TRP A 88 -2.74 5.61 3.71
C TRP A 88 -1.53 4.95 3.03
N THR A 89 -1.65 3.67 2.67
CA THR A 89 -0.61 2.91 1.97
C THR A 89 -0.85 2.84 0.46
N PHE A 90 0.17 2.45 -0.27
CA PHE A 90 0.11 2.21 -1.71
C PHE A 90 1.07 1.07 -2.10
N SER A 91 0.88 0.50 -3.28
CA SER A 91 1.63 -0.68 -3.73
C SER A 91 1.91 -0.62 -5.24
N PHE A 92 3.05 -1.19 -5.65
CA PHE A 92 3.47 -1.29 -7.04
C PHE A 92 3.48 -2.74 -7.52
N ALA A 93 3.02 -2.94 -8.76
CA ALA A 93 3.30 -4.15 -9.52
C ALA A 93 4.59 -4.02 -10.34
N ASP A 94 5.10 -5.13 -10.90
CA ASP A 94 6.34 -5.16 -11.71
C ASP A 94 6.22 -4.37 -13.02
N ASN A 95 5.01 -4.27 -13.56
CA ASN A 95 4.72 -3.40 -14.70
C ASN A 95 4.65 -1.91 -14.31
N LYS A 96 4.93 -1.59 -13.03
CA LYS A 96 4.94 -0.26 -12.42
C LYS A 96 3.57 0.38 -12.25
N ASN A 97 2.48 -0.36 -12.45
CA ASN A 97 1.17 0.12 -12.06
C ASN A 97 1.15 0.38 -10.55
N LEU A 98 0.53 1.49 -10.17
CA LEU A 98 0.39 1.95 -8.80
C LEU A 98 -1.05 1.72 -8.35
N TYR A 99 -1.21 1.01 -7.24
CA TYR A 99 -2.48 0.84 -6.55
C TYR A 99 -2.45 1.65 -5.27
N PHE A 100 -3.47 2.48 -5.04
CA PHE A 100 -3.54 3.36 -3.88
C PHE A 100 -4.99 3.67 -3.55
N THR A 101 -5.23 4.08 -2.30
CA THR A 101 -6.57 4.47 -1.85
C THR A 101 -6.76 5.98 -1.92
N SER A 102 -7.96 6.39 -2.33
CA SER A 102 -8.31 7.79 -2.56
C SER A 102 -9.79 8.06 -2.32
N GLU A 103 -10.09 9.31 -2.01
CA GLU A 103 -11.44 9.88 -1.84
C GLU A 103 -11.83 10.73 -3.06
N MET A 104 -11.71 10.18 -4.28
CA MET A 104 -11.98 10.95 -5.50
C MET A 104 -13.48 11.27 -5.66
N PRO A 105 -13.86 12.36 -6.36
CA PRO A 105 -15.26 12.61 -6.69
C PRO A 105 -15.85 11.45 -7.50
N GLY A 106 -16.95 10.87 -7.02
CA GLY A 106 -17.60 9.71 -7.66
C GLY A 106 -17.23 8.36 -7.06
N VAL A 107 -16.55 8.35 -5.92
CA VAL A 107 -16.37 7.15 -5.08
C VAL A 107 -17.71 6.46 -4.79
N ARG A 108 -17.69 5.13 -4.80
CA ARG A 108 -18.83 4.29 -4.41
C ARG A 108 -18.99 4.29 -2.89
N GLY A 109 -17.86 4.12 -2.19
CA GLY A 109 -17.76 4.16 -0.74
C GLY A 109 -17.24 5.50 -0.20
N GLU A 110 -16.82 5.50 1.07
CA GLU A 110 -16.11 6.65 1.66
C GLU A 110 -14.67 6.74 1.14
N GLN A 111 -14.04 5.59 0.87
CA GLN A 111 -12.69 5.46 0.32
C GLN A 111 -12.66 4.28 -0.65
N ASP A 112 -12.05 4.48 -1.82
CA ASP A 112 -11.94 3.45 -2.86
C ASP A 112 -10.48 3.24 -3.29
N ILE A 113 -10.20 2.05 -3.81
CA ILE A 113 -8.90 1.72 -4.42
C ILE A 113 -8.91 2.18 -5.89
N TYR A 114 -7.82 2.82 -6.30
CA TYR A 114 -7.58 3.26 -7.67
C TYR A 114 -6.28 2.64 -8.19
N MET A 115 -6.21 2.50 -9.52
CA MET A 115 -5.00 2.08 -10.22
C MET A 115 -4.57 3.16 -11.21
N ALA A 116 -3.31 3.59 -11.10
CA ALA A 116 -2.66 4.45 -12.08
C ALA A 116 -1.68 3.63 -12.93
N ARG A 117 -1.88 3.62 -14.25
CA ARG A 117 -1.00 2.92 -15.19
C ARG A 117 0.23 3.77 -15.48
N PHE A 118 1.40 3.15 -15.45
CA PHE A 118 2.63 3.77 -15.93
C PHE A 118 2.77 3.59 -17.45
N ASP A 119 2.93 4.67 -18.21
CA ASP A 119 3.01 4.63 -19.68
C ASP A 119 4.44 4.43 -20.24
N GLY A 120 5.44 4.38 -19.35
CA GLY A 120 6.86 4.32 -19.69
C GLY A 120 7.62 5.59 -19.32
N GLU A 121 6.91 6.70 -19.14
CA GLU A 121 7.47 7.99 -18.73
C GLU A 121 6.83 8.50 -17.44
N LYS A 122 5.50 8.39 -17.32
CA LYS A 122 4.71 8.92 -16.20
C LYS A 122 3.47 8.08 -15.91
N TYR A 123 2.82 8.36 -14.79
CA TYR A 123 1.48 7.88 -14.49
C TYR A 123 0.42 8.60 -15.32
N LEU A 124 -0.53 7.80 -15.82
CA LEU A 124 -1.77 8.29 -16.42
C LEU A 124 -2.83 8.54 -15.34
N GLU A 125 -3.94 9.14 -15.76
CA GLU A 125 -5.09 9.36 -14.88
C GLU A 125 -5.51 8.05 -14.19
N PRO A 126 -5.60 8.04 -12.85
CA PRO A 126 -6.02 6.85 -12.11
C PRO A 126 -7.45 6.45 -12.47
N VAL A 127 -7.72 5.16 -12.45
CA VAL A 127 -9.06 4.60 -12.66
C VAL A 127 -9.51 3.80 -11.45
N ASP A 128 -10.79 3.88 -11.12
CA ASP A 128 -11.42 3.01 -10.11
C ASP A 128 -11.24 1.54 -10.52
N VAL A 129 -10.83 0.69 -9.58
CA VAL A 129 -10.56 -0.74 -9.89
C VAL A 129 -11.83 -1.58 -10.10
N GLY A 130 -13.01 -0.99 -9.87
CA GLY A 130 -14.32 -1.54 -10.17
C GLY A 130 -15.04 -2.15 -8.95
N PRO A 131 -16.33 -2.46 -9.11
CA PRO A 131 -17.19 -2.99 -8.04
C PRO A 131 -16.82 -4.38 -7.55
N ALA A 132 -16.00 -5.12 -8.31
CA ALA A 132 -15.48 -6.41 -7.87
C ALA A 132 -14.54 -6.27 -6.66
N ILE A 133 -13.93 -5.08 -6.48
CA ILE A 133 -13.02 -4.77 -5.37
C ILE A 133 -13.57 -3.66 -4.48
N ASN A 134 -14.11 -2.57 -5.03
CA ASN A 134 -14.59 -1.44 -4.24
C ASN A 134 -16.05 -1.64 -3.84
N SER A 135 -16.32 -1.55 -2.54
CA SER A 135 -17.63 -1.72 -1.90
C SER A 135 -18.31 -0.37 -1.61
N ASP A 136 -19.45 -0.41 -0.91
CA ASP A 136 -20.10 0.79 -0.38
C ASP A 136 -19.46 1.27 0.95
N GLY A 137 -18.46 0.55 1.49
CA GLY A 137 -17.75 0.87 2.72
C GLY A 137 -16.49 1.70 2.51
N MET A 138 -15.43 1.39 3.26
CA MET A 138 -14.08 1.89 2.96
C MET A 138 -13.19 0.74 2.51
N ASP A 139 -12.60 0.86 1.33
CA ASP A 139 -11.62 -0.09 0.79
C ASP A 139 -10.24 0.58 0.71
N LEU A 140 -9.33 0.11 1.55
CA LEU A 140 -8.09 0.80 1.87
C LEU A 140 -6.86 -0.11 1.97
N ALA A 141 -5.69 0.52 2.01
CA ALA A 141 -4.39 -0.11 2.16
C ALA A 141 -4.10 -1.29 1.19
N PRO A 142 -4.10 -1.04 -0.13
CA PRO A 142 -3.93 -2.08 -1.13
C PRO A 142 -2.51 -2.65 -1.14
N PHE A 143 -2.41 -3.97 -1.29
CA PHE A 143 -1.21 -4.70 -1.67
C PHE A 143 -1.49 -5.48 -2.95
N VAL A 144 -0.80 -5.12 -4.04
CA VAL A 144 -0.89 -5.84 -5.31
C VAL A 144 0.26 -6.84 -5.41
N ALA A 145 -0.04 -8.06 -5.87
CA ALA A 145 0.99 -9.01 -6.24
C ALA A 145 1.88 -8.42 -7.33
N ARG A 146 3.17 -8.77 -7.35
CA ARG A 146 4.13 -8.24 -8.35
C ARG A 146 3.69 -8.49 -9.80
N ASP A 147 3.05 -9.63 -10.05
CA ASP A 147 2.49 -10.01 -11.36
C ASP A 147 1.02 -9.58 -11.57
N GLU A 148 0.47 -8.81 -10.62
CA GLU A 148 -0.94 -8.42 -10.53
C GLU A 148 -1.93 -9.60 -10.49
N SER A 149 -1.50 -10.82 -10.12
CA SER A 149 -2.38 -11.98 -10.08
C SER A 149 -3.43 -11.93 -8.96
N TYR A 150 -3.17 -11.15 -7.91
CA TYR A 150 -4.10 -10.89 -6.82
C TYR A 150 -3.89 -9.50 -6.22
N LEU A 151 -4.91 -9.00 -5.54
CA LEU A 151 -4.92 -7.78 -4.75
C LEU A 151 -5.47 -8.10 -3.36
N ILE A 152 -4.69 -7.84 -2.31
CA ILE A 152 -5.13 -7.91 -0.92
C ILE A 152 -5.35 -6.48 -0.42
N PHE A 153 -6.42 -6.25 0.32
CA PHE A 153 -6.75 -4.93 0.84
C PHE A 153 -7.52 -5.04 2.16
N THR A 154 -7.63 -3.93 2.87
CA THR A 154 -8.46 -3.80 4.06
C THR A 154 -9.82 -3.25 3.66
N ARG A 155 -10.89 -3.88 4.15
CA ARG A 155 -12.25 -3.36 4.02
C ARG A 155 -12.83 -3.05 5.38
N VAL A 156 -13.42 -1.87 5.52
CA VAL A 156 -14.23 -1.50 6.68
C VAL A 156 -15.70 -1.51 6.26
N GLY A 157 -16.46 -2.45 6.83
CA GLY A 157 -17.89 -2.62 6.52
C GLY A 157 -18.74 -1.48 7.09
N THR A 158 -19.82 -1.13 6.38
CA THR A 158 -20.77 -0.07 6.78
C THR A 158 -21.58 -0.41 8.03
N GLU A 159 -21.79 -1.71 8.31
CA GLU A 159 -22.61 -2.15 9.45
C GLU A 159 -21.83 -2.29 10.76
N THR A 160 -20.60 -2.82 10.69
CA THR A 160 -19.82 -3.21 11.89
C THR A 160 -18.66 -2.26 12.18
N SER A 161 -18.28 -1.40 11.23
CA SER A 161 -17.06 -0.58 11.25
C SER A 161 -15.78 -1.39 11.55
N LYS A 162 -15.83 -2.71 11.38
CA LYS A 162 -14.70 -3.63 11.58
C LYS A 162 -13.85 -3.64 10.31
N ALA A 163 -12.54 -3.49 10.49
CA ALA A 163 -11.57 -3.65 9.42
C ALA A 163 -11.18 -5.13 9.29
N ASP A 164 -11.36 -5.69 8.10
CA ASP A 164 -11.00 -7.07 7.76
C ASP A 164 -10.16 -7.09 6.47
N LEU A 165 -9.30 -8.09 6.31
CA LEU A 165 -8.56 -8.34 5.08
C LEU A 165 -9.43 -9.07 4.05
N TYR A 166 -9.43 -8.55 2.83
CA TYR A 166 -10.10 -9.08 1.66
C TYR A 166 -9.09 -9.33 0.55
N ILE A 167 -9.43 -10.23 -0.36
CA ILE A 167 -8.61 -10.56 -1.52
C ILE A 167 -9.46 -10.71 -2.78
N SER A 168 -8.95 -10.20 -3.90
CA SER A 168 -9.47 -10.44 -5.25
C SER A 168 -8.35 -11.02 -6.13
N PHE A 169 -8.73 -11.86 -7.10
CA PHE A 169 -7.82 -12.50 -8.04
C PHE A 169 -8.07 -11.99 -9.46
N LYS A 170 -7.07 -12.02 -10.33
CA LYS A 170 -7.32 -11.86 -11.76
C LYS A 170 -7.78 -13.17 -12.38
N ASP A 171 -8.87 -13.12 -13.13
CA ASP A 171 -9.34 -14.23 -13.97
C ASP A 171 -8.47 -14.42 -15.22
N SER A 172 -8.77 -15.46 -16.01
CA SER A 172 -8.04 -15.75 -17.25
C SER A 172 -8.16 -14.67 -18.34
N LEU A 173 -9.09 -13.73 -18.20
CA LEU A 173 -9.29 -12.59 -19.09
C LEU A 173 -8.61 -11.31 -18.57
N GLY A 174 -8.04 -11.36 -17.36
CA GLY A 174 -7.39 -10.24 -16.70
C GLY A 174 -8.33 -9.34 -15.89
N HIS A 175 -9.57 -9.75 -15.66
CA HIS A 175 -10.51 -9.02 -14.81
C HIS A 175 -10.36 -9.43 -13.36
N TRP A 176 -10.58 -8.48 -12.44
CA TRP A 176 -10.70 -8.78 -11.03
C TRP A 176 -11.97 -9.60 -10.75
N THR A 177 -11.82 -10.69 -10.00
CA THR A 177 -12.94 -11.46 -9.45
C THR A 177 -13.59 -10.69 -8.31
N GLU A 178 -14.82 -11.05 -7.96
CA GLU A 178 -15.46 -10.54 -6.75
C GLU A 178 -14.56 -10.77 -5.53
N ALA A 179 -14.32 -9.74 -4.72
CA ALA A 179 -13.45 -9.86 -3.56
C ALA A 179 -14.09 -10.72 -2.47
N GLY A 180 -13.29 -11.62 -1.89
CA GLY A 180 -13.69 -12.44 -0.76
C GLY A 180 -12.95 -12.08 0.52
N SER A 181 -13.61 -12.23 1.67
CA SER A 181 -12.96 -12.12 2.98
C SER A 181 -11.92 -13.23 3.14
N MET A 182 -10.78 -12.91 3.77
CA MET A 182 -9.74 -13.90 4.06
C MET A 182 -10.02 -14.77 5.32
N GLU A 183 -11.14 -14.52 6.00
CA GLU A 183 -11.77 -15.26 7.13
C GLU A 183 -10.82 -16.05 8.08
N ASP A 184 -11.30 -17.18 8.62
CA ASP A 184 -10.95 -17.88 9.88
C ASP A 184 -9.46 -18.17 10.15
N ASN A 185 -8.56 -17.95 9.19
CA ASN A 185 -7.13 -18.14 9.36
C ASN A 185 -6.35 -16.84 9.48
N ILE A 186 -6.92 -15.71 9.09
CA ILE A 186 -6.24 -14.41 9.01
C ILE A 186 -7.01 -13.35 9.77
N ASN A 187 -8.29 -13.15 9.43
CA ASN A 187 -9.14 -12.19 10.10
C ASN A 187 -9.49 -12.68 11.51
N SER A 188 -9.47 -11.77 12.47
CA SER A 188 -9.74 -12.01 13.88
C SER A 188 -11.08 -11.40 14.27
N GLU A 189 -11.47 -11.52 15.53
CA GLU A 189 -12.65 -10.82 16.09
C GLU A 189 -12.42 -9.31 16.25
N ALA A 190 -11.19 -8.82 16.02
CA ALA A 190 -10.81 -7.41 16.10
C ALA A 190 -10.51 -6.85 14.69
N ASN A 191 -9.86 -5.69 14.61
CA ASN A 191 -9.44 -5.12 13.33
C ASN A 191 -8.17 -5.80 12.80
N ASP A 192 -8.18 -6.15 11.51
CA ASP A 192 -7.06 -6.70 10.75
C ASP A 192 -6.86 -5.88 9.47
N LEU A 193 -5.65 -5.36 9.27
CA LEU A 193 -5.39 -4.31 8.28
C LEU A 193 -3.96 -4.36 7.70
N CYS A 194 -3.75 -3.62 6.60
CA CYS A 194 -2.44 -3.36 5.98
C CYS A 194 -1.61 -4.63 5.71
N ALA A 195 -2.16 -5.52 4.87
CA ALA A 195 -1.44 -6.71 4.45
C ALA A 195 -0.28 -6.39 3.51
N SER A 196 0.77 -7.21 3.52
CA SER A 196 1.81 -7.23 2.50
C SER A 196 2.40 -8.62 2.33
N VAL A 197 2.86 -8.97 1.14
CA VAL A 197 3.56 -10.24 0.89
C VAL A 197 5.03 -9.95 0.58
N SER A 198 5.93 -10.73 1.18
CA SER A 198 7.37 -10.66 0.93
C SER A 198 7.69 -10.76 -0.58
N PRO A 199 8.77 -10.12 -1.07
CA PRO A 199 9.12 -10.15 -2.50
C PRO A 199 9.36 -11.55 -3.10
N ASP A 200 9.73 -12.54 -2.27
CA ASP A 200 9.91 -13.93 -2.69
C ASP A 200 8.63 -14.78 -2.56
N GLY A 201 7.51 -14.15 -2.19
CA GLY A 201 6.19 -14.77 -2.11
C GLY A 201 6.01 -15.76 -0.97
N LYS A 202 6.91 -15.80 0.03
CA LYS A 202 6.87 -16.83 1.10
C LYS A 202 6.10 -16.43 2.34
N TYR A 203 6.05 -15.14 2.66
CA TYR A 203 5.48 -14.65 3.90
C TYR A 203 4.42 -13.58 3.62
N LEU A 204 3.26 -13.76 4.24
CA LEU A 204 2.23 -12.73 4.37
C LEU A 204 2.41 -12.04 5.72
N PHE A 205 2.48 -10.72 5.72
CA PHE A 205 2.50 -9.85 6.90
C PHE A 205 1.21 -9.05 6.96
N PHE A 206 0.72 -8.77 8.17
CA PHE A 206 -0.44 -7.91 8.37
C PHE A 206 -0.48 -7.39 9.80
N ILE A 207 -1.23 -6.32 10.00
CA ILE A 207 -1.50 -5.77 11.33
C ILE A 207 -2.78 -6.41 11.86
N SER A 208 -2.75 -6.85 13.13
CA SER A 208 -3.94 -7.35 13.83
C SER A 208 -4.04 -6.74 15.22
N GLN A 209 -5.27 -6.34 15.58
CA GLN A 209 -5.62 -5.83 16.90
C GLN A 209 -6.13 -6.93 17.85
N LYS A 210 -6.01 -8.21 17.47
CA LYS A 210 -6.44 -9.33 18.30
C LYS A 210 -5.79 -9.31 19.69
N ASN A 211 -6.53 -9.80 20.68
CA ASN A 211 -6.17 -9.79 22.10
C ASN A 211 -6.02 -8.37 22.70
N GLY A 212 -6.63 -7.35 22.09
CA GLY A 212 -6.62 -5.98 22.61
C GLY A 212 -5.27 -5.27 22.48
N LEU A 213 -4.40 -5.78 21.59
CA LEU A 213 -3.06 -5.25 21.37
C LEU A 213 -3.10 -4.31 20.17
N MET A 214 -2.87 -3.02 20.38
CA MET A 214 -2.86 -2.07 19.28
C MET A 214 -1.72 -2.37 18.30
N ASN A 215 -2.08 -2.53 17.03
CA ASN A 215 -1.22 -2.51 15.85
C ASN A 215 -0.02 -3.46 15.85
N ARG A 216 -0.20 -4.72 16.30
CA ARG A 216 0.87 -5.72 16.19
C ARG A 216 0.97 -6.29 14.79
N ILE A 217 2.21 -6.40 14.29
CA ILE A 217 2.52 -7.10 13.04
C ILE A 217 2.54 -8.60 13.31
N TYR A 218 1.75 -9.34 12.55
CA TYR A 218 1.77 -10.79 12.45
C TYR A 218 2.32 -11.21 11.10
N TRP A 219 2.80 -12.45 11.03
CA TRP A 219 3.23 -13.04 9.78
C TRP A 219 2.87 -14.53 9.73
N MET A 220 2.73 -15.05 8.52
CA MET A 220 2.48 -16.47 8.25
C MET A 220 2.99 -16.88 6.87
N ASP A 221 2.95 -18.18 6.57
CA ASP A 221 3.26 -18.70 5.24
C ASP A 221 2.23 -18.18 4.23
N ALA A 222 2.72 -17.62 3.12
CA ALA A 222 1.87 -17.04 2.08
C ALA A 222 1.08 -18.09 1.29
N SER A 223 1.36 -19.38 1.43
CA SER A 223 0.54 -20.46 0.85
C SER A 223 -0.92 -20.44 1.32
N ILE A 224 -1.23 -19.69 2.38
CA ILE A 224 -2.61 -19.43 2.80
C ILE A 224 -3.42 -18.76 1.68
N ILE A 225 -2.80 -17.97 0.81
CA ILE A 225 -3.46 -17.29 -0.32
C ILE A 225 -4.06 -18.32 -1.29
N ASP A 226 -3.34 -19.42 -1.56
CA ASP A 226 -3.85 -20.51 -2.40
C ASP A 226 -5.03 -21.23 -1.74
N SER A 227 -5.00 -21.36 -0.41
CA SER A 227 -6.10 -21.96 0.36
C SER A 227 -7.35 -21.07 0.31
N VAL A 228 -7.17 -19.75 0.42
CA VAL A 228 -8.26 -18.77 0.28
C VAL A 228 -8.82 -18.80 -1.15
N ARG A 229 -7.97 -18.83 -2.17
CA ARG A 229 -8.41 -18.95 -3.58
C ARG A 229 -9.33 -20.17 -3.79
N GLN A 230 -8.92 -21.33 -3.28
CA GLN A 230 -9.72 -22.56 -3.38
C GLN A 230 -11.05 -22.46 -2.62
N HIS A 231 -11.05 -21.87 -1.42
CA HIS A 231 -12.26 -21.68 -0.62
C HIS A 231 -13.27 -20.78 -1.33
N LEU A 232 -12.78 -19.70 -1.94
CA LEU A 232 -13.58 -18.75 -2.72
C LEU A 232 -14.03 -19.30 -4.09
N LYS A 233 -13.54 -20.49 -4.49
CA LYS A 233 -13.82 -21.16 -5.77
C LYS A 233 -13.42 -20.31 -6.98
N MET A 234 -12.29 -19.61 -6.88
CA MET A 234 -11.72 -18.75 -7.92
C MET A 234 -10.54 -19.40 -8.63
#